data_AF-A0A1B8USQ9-F1
#
_entry.id   AF-A0A1B8USQ9-F1
#
_cell.length_a   1.000
_cell.length_b   1.000
_cell.length_c   1.000
_cell.angle_alpha   90.00
_cell.angle_beta   90.00
_cell.angle_gamma   90.00
#
_symmetry.space_group_name_H-M   'P 1'
#
loop_
_entity.id
_entity.type
_entity.pdbx_description
1 polymer ?
#
loop_
_entity_poly.entity_id
_entity_poly.type
_entity_poly.pdbx_seq_one_letter_code
_entity_poly.pdbx_strand_id
1 'polypeptide(L)'
;MKLLDHSLERRAFLVLFVYNVIVAGLMWLAYPKLPERIVSHFNYYGAPDGTMEKTIVFIIFSAILILIPVLLPFVRRADPQQHNYKKFESTYIWFGWALSVFLQAIFGVVIGYHLINGFPVQSLILTALGFLWMFLGNMFGRVRFNYFFGIRTPWTLADEQVWRKTHRLAGKVWLISGLLACAGAWLLPLHWGGYIGLLVIAVSVFVPMIYSYLVFQSKIRPR
;
A
#
# COMPACT_ATOMS: atom_id res chain seq x y z
N MET A 1 -8.35 19.84 -30.68
CA MET A 1 -9.04 19.29 -29.50
C MET A 1 -8.87 17.77 -29.51
N LYS A 2 -7.77 17.25 -28.96
CA LYS A 2 -7.50 15.81 -28.91
C LYS A 2 -8.49 15.17 -27.93
N LEU A 3 -9.40 14.34 -28.45
CA LEU A 3 -10.15 13.36 -27.67
C LEU A 3 -9.11 12.46 -26.99
N LEU A 4 -8.74 12.83 -25.77
CA LEU A 4 -7.69 12.18 -24.99
C LEU A 4 -8.13 10.77 -24.61
N ASP A 5 -7.20 9.83 -24.80
CA ASP A 5 -7.31 8.39 -24.66
C ASP A 5 -7.72 7.94 -23.24
N HIS A 6 -9.00 8.10 -22.90
CA HIS A 6 -9.63 7.42 -21.76
C HIS A 6 -9.65 5.89 -21.92
N SER A 7 -9.23 5.35 -23.07
CA SER A 7 -9.24 3.92 -23.33
C SER A 7 -8.05 3.22 -22.68
N LEU A 8 -6.86 3.83 -22.64
CA LEU A 8 -5.66 3.20 -22.07
C LEU A 8 -5.78 2.97 -20.55
N GLU A 9 -6.21 3.98 -19.79
CA GLU A 9 -6.44 3.85 -18.35
C GLU A 9 -7.50 2.79 -18.04
N ARG A 10 -8.65 2.85 -18.74
CA ARG A 10 -9.74 1.89 -18.56
C ARG A 10 -9.27 0.48 -18.88
N ARG A 11 -8.49 0.31 -19.94
CA ARG A 11 -7.86 -0.97 -20.29
C ARG A 11 -6.90 -1.43 -19.19
N ALA A 12 -6.07 -0.55 -18.63
CA ALA A 12 -5.13 -0.92 -17.58
C ALA A 12 -5.83 -1.37 -16.29
N PHE A 13 -6.88 -0.67 -15.85
CA PHE A 13 -7.68 -1.10 -14.70
C PHE A 13 -8.51 -2.35 -15.00
N LEU A 14 -8.98 -2.54 -16.23
CA LEU A 14 -9.62 -3.78 -16.67
C LEU A 14 -8.64 -4.96 -16.60
N VAL A 15 -7.40 -4.77 -17.06
CA VAL A 15 -6.34 -5.80 -16.96
C VAL A 15 -6.05 -6.11 -15.50
N LEU A 16 -5.92 -5.11 -14.63
CA LEU A 16 -5.75 -5.33 -13.19
C LEU A 16 -6.95 -6.06 -12.57
N PHE A 17 -8.18 -5.73 -12.98
CA PHE A 17 -9.39 -6.41 -12.55
C PHE A 17 -9.38 -7.89 -12.95
N VAL A 18 -9.13 -8.19 -14.22
CA VAL A 18 -9.06 -9.58 -14.71
C VAL A 18 -7.94 -10.34 -14.01
N TYR A 19 -6.78 -9.72 -13.83
CA TYR A 19 -5.68 -10.30 -13.06
C TYR A 19 -6.11 -10.63 -11.62
N ASN A 20 -6.73 -9.69 -10.91
CA ASN A 20 -7.17 -9.92 -9.54
C ASN A 20 -8.25 -11.00 -9.44
N VAL A 21 -9.17 -11.10 -10.39
CA VAL A 21 -10.16 -12.18 -10.45
C VAL A 21 -9.49 -13.54 -10.66
N ILE A 22 -8.53 -13.63 -11.58
CA ILE A 22 -7.79 -14.87 -11.83
C ILE A 22 -7.01 -15.28 -10.57
N VAL A 23 -6.25 -14.37 -9.97
CA VAL A 23 -5.45 -14.68 -8.77
C VAL A 23 -6.35 -15.04 -7.59
N ALA A 24 -7.45 -14.32 -7.37
CA ALA A 24 -8.41 -14.68 -6.34
C ALA A 24 -8.94 -16.10 -6.58
N GLY A 25 -9.39 -16.41 -7.81
CA GLY A 25 -9.84 -17.76 -8.18
C GLY A 25 -8.79 -18.85 -7.96
N LEU A 26 -7.51 -18.57 -8.24
CA LEU A 26 -6.42 -19.49 -7.95
C LEU A 26 -6.24 -19.71 -6.43
N MET A 27 -6.38 -18.68 -5.61
CA MET A 27 -6.30 -18.81 -4.15
C MET A 27 -7.42 -19.70 -3.60
N TRP A 28 -8.62 -19.68 -4.20
CA TRP A 28 -9.73 -20.58 -3.84
C TRP A 28 -9.39 -22.06 -4.02
N LEU A 29 -8.38 -22.43 -4.81
CA LEU A 29 -7.91 -23.83 -4.91
C LEU A 29 -7.34 -24.36 -3.58
N ALA A 30 -6.92 -23.47 -2.67
CA ALA A 30 -6.49 -23.85 -1.33
C ALA A 30 -7.65 -24.08 -0.36
N TYR A 31 -8.85 -23.58 -0.65
CA TYR A 31 -10.01 -23.58 0.24
C TYR A 31 -10.39 -24.96 0.83
N PRO A 32 -10.37 -26.07 0.06
CA PRO A 32 -10.72 -27.39 0.59
C PRO A 32 -9.70 -27.94 1.59
N LYS A 33 -8.45 -27.44 1.54
CA LYS A 33 -7.34 -27.90 2.39
C LYS A 33 -7.26 -27.17 3.74
N LEU A 34 -8.10 -26.15 3.92
CA LEU A 34 -8.07 -25.28 5.10
C LEU A 34 -9.15 -25.68 6.12
N PRO A 35 -8.86 -25.54 7.43
CA PRO A 35 -9.85 -25.77 8.49
C PRO A 35 -11.02 -24.79 8.39
N GLU A 36 -12.16 -25.11 9.01
CA GLU A 36 -13.37 -24.26 8.98
C GLU A 36 -13.13 -22.84 9.52
N ARG A 37 -12.24 -22.70 10.50
CA ARG A 37 -11.78 -21.42 11.01
C ARG A 37 -10.30 -21.22 10.69
N ILE A 38 -9.98 -20.07 10.11
CA ILE A 38 -8.61 -19.67 9.81
C ILE A 38 -8.26 -18.39 10.55
N VAL A 39 -6.96 -18.18 10.74
CA VAL A 39 -6.42 -16.95 11.34
C VAL A 39 -6.84 -15.74 10.52
N SER A 40 -7.38 -14.73 11.22
CA SER A 40 -7.78 -13.44 10.64
C SER A 40 -6.91 -12.29 11.14
N HIS A 41 -6.19 -12.47 12.25
CA HIS A 41 -5.29 -11.47 12.81
C HIS A 41 -4.08 -12.15 13.46
N PHE A 42 -2.92 -11.50 13.32
CA PHE A 42 -1.69 -11.88 13.98
C PHE A 42 -1.26 -10.75 14.91
N ASN A 43 -0.86 -11.10 16.12
CA ASN A 43 -0.30 -10.14 17.05
C ASN A 43 1.10 -9.70 16.63
N TYR A 44 1.69 -8.84 17.45
CA TYR A 44 3.00 -8.26 17.22
C TYR A 44 4.17 -9.25 17.16
N TYR A 45 4.01 -10.42 17.78
CA TYR A 45 4.96 -11.53 17.76
C TYR A 45 4.74 -12.48 16.57
N GLY A 46 3.77 -12.20 15.70
CA GLY A 46 3.40 -13.08 14.59
C GLY A 46 2.58 -14.30 15.02
N ALA A 47 2.09 -14.34 16.26
CA ALA A 47 1.22 -15.40 16.74
C ALA A 47 -0.26 -15.05 16.46
N PRO A 48 -1.10 -16.03 16.10
CA PRO A 48 -2.51 -15.77 15.87
C PRO A 48 -3.22 -15.41 17.18
N ASP A 49 -3.95 -14.30 17.17
CA ASP A 49 -4.78 -13.83 18.29
C ASP A 49 -6.24 -13.56 17.87
N GLY A 50 -6.57 -13.76 16.58
CA GLY A 50 -7.92 -13.68 16.05
C GLY A 50 -8.17 -14.72 14.96
N THR A 51 -9.36 -15.33 14.96
CA THR A 51 -9.81 -16.29 13.95
C THR A 51 -11.19 -15.97 13.42
N MET A 52 -11.45 -16.36 12.18
CA MET A 52 -12.73 -16.15 11.50
C MET A 52 -13.07 -17.38 10.65
N GLU A 53 -14.35 -17.55 10.31
CA GLU A 53 -14.77 -18.59 9.35
C GLU A 53 -14.06 -18.41 8.01
N LYS A 54 -13.51 -19.51 7.46
CA LYS A 54 -12.72 -19.47 6.22
C LYS A 54 -13.48 -18.86 5.05
N THR A 55 -14.78 -19.12 4.94
CA THR A 55 -15.63 -18.58 3.87
C THR A 55 -15.66 -17.06 3.91
N ILE A 56 -15.85 -16.49 5.11
CA ILE A 56 -15.89 -15.04 5.30
C ILE A 56 -14.54 -14.42 4.93
N VAL A 57 -13.43 -15.00 5.37
CA VAL A 57 -12.09 -14.52 5.03
C VAL A 57 -11.86 -14.53 3.52
N PHE A 58 -12.16 -15.63 2.84
CA PHE A 58 -12.01 -15.73 1.38
C PHE A 58 -12.90 -14.75 0.62
N ILE A 59 -14.14 -14.54 1.07
CA ILE A 59 -15.05 -13.55 0.49
C ILE A 59 -14.49 -12.14 0.65
N ILE A 60 -14.04 -11.77 1.86
CA ILE A 60 -13.48 -10.43 2.13
C ILE A 60 -12.24 -10.19 1.27
N PHE A 61 -11.30 -11.13 1.22
CA PHE A 61 -10.08 -11.01 0.41
C PHE A 61 -10.39 -10.96 -1.10
N SER A 62 -11.32 -11.76 -1.58
CA SER A 62 -11.74 -11.70 -3.00
C SER A 62 -12.42 -10.37 -3.32
N ALA A 63 -13.33 -9.92 -2.44
CA ALA A 63 -14.06 -8.67 -2.61
C ALA A 63 -13.11 -7.47 -2.63
N ILE A 64 -12.16 -7.37 -1.70
CA ILE A 64 -11.23 -6.22 -1.66
C ILE A 64 -10.32 -6.18 -2.90
N LEU A 65 -9.84 -7.34 -3.38
CA LEU A 65 -9.03 -7.42 -4.61
C LEU A 65 -9.81 -7.00 -5.85
N ILE A 66 -11.11 -7.31 -5.91
CA ILE A 66 -12.00 -6.89 -7.00
C ILE A 66 -12.34 -5.40 -6.88
N LEU A 67 -12.58 -4.91 -5.67
CA LEU A 67 -12.99 -3.53 -5.41
C LEU A 67 -11.88 -2.53 -5.72
N ILE A 68 -10.60 -2.84 -5.52
CA ILE A 68 -9.50 -1.92 -5.80
C ILE A 68 -9.51 -1.37 -7.25
N PRO A 69 -9.42 -2.21 -8.30
CA PRO A 69 -9.42 -1.73 -9.68
C PRO A 69 -10.75 -1.08 -10.10
N VAL A 70 -11.86 -1.41 -9.42
CA VAL A 70 -13.16 -0.78 -9.65
C VAL A 70 -13.19 0.62 -9.03
N LEU A 71 -12.78 0.77 -7.77
CA LEU A 71 -12.92 2.01 -6.99
C LEU A 71 -11.89 3.08 -7.39
N LEU A 72 -10.66 2.71 -7.73
CA LEU A 72 -9.61 3.71 -8.04
C LEU A 72 -10.02 4.68 -9.18
N PRO A 73 -10.59 4.23 -10.32
CA PRO A 73 -11.15 5.13 -11.32
C PRO A 73 -12.23 6.09 -10.78
N PHE A 74 -13.08 5.64 -9.85
CA PHE A 74 -14.11 6.49 -9.25
C PHE A 74 -13.50 7.52 -8.30
N VAL A 75 -12.54 7.12 -7.46
CA VAL A 75 -11.81 8.01 -6.55
C VAL A 75 -11.13 9.13 -7.34
N ARG A 76 -10.43 8.80 -8.43
CA ARG A 76 -9.83 9.80 -9.32
C ARG A 76 -10.86 10.81 -9.84
N ARG A 77 -12.03 10.35 -10.31
CA ARG A 77 -13.08 11.23 -10.88
C ARG A 77 -13.75 12.13 -9.84
N ALA A 78 -13.81 11.67 -8.60
CA ALA A 78 -14.37 12.43 -7.48
C ALA A 78 -13.39 13.51 -6.95
N ASP A 79 -12.10 13.43 -7.30
CA ASP A 79 -11.11 14.43 -6.87
C ASP A 79 -11.33 15.77 -7.60
N PRO A 80 -11.47 16.90 -6.88
CA PRO A 80 -11.61 18.22 -7.52
C PRO A 80 -10.47 18.55 -8.49
N GLN A 81 -9.28 17.97 -8.27
CA GLN A 81 -8.09 18.11 -9.10
C GLN A 81 -7.86 16.91 -10.02
N GLN A 82 -8.93 16.22 -10.46
CA GLN A 82 -8.85 15.07 -11.36
C GLN A 82 -7.99 15.29 -12.63
N HIS A 83 -7.90 16.53 -13.12
CA HIS A 83 -7.08 16.90 -14.27
C HIS A 83 -5.58 16.65 -14.05
N ASN A 84 -5.10 16.74 -12.80
CA ASN A 84 -3.70 16.50 -12.46
C ASN A 84 -3.32 15.03 -12.55
N TYR A 85 -4.26 14.09 -12.44
CA TYR A 85 -3.98 12.65 -12.57
C TYR A 85 -3.41 12.28 -13.95
N LYS A 86 -3.75 13.03 -15.01
CA LYS A 86 -3.15 12.84 -16.34
C LYS A 86 -1.63 12.99 -16.33
N LYS A 87 -1.08 13.77 -15.39
CA LYS A 87 0.37 14.01 -15.26
C LYS A 87 1.10 12.88 -14.52
N PHE A 88 0.39 11.96 -13.88
CA PHE A 88 0.95 10.85 -13.11
C PHE A 88 0.13 9.55 -13.25
N GLU A 89 -0.56 9.38 -14.37
CA GLU A 89 -1.53 8.30 -14.57
C GLU A 89 -0.91 6.91 -14.41
N SER A 90 0.26 6.70 -15.02
CA SER A 90 1.02 5.45 -14.85
C SER A 90 1.34 5.18 -13.37
N THR A 91 1.71 6.21 -12.60
CA THR A 91 1.95 6.09 -11.17
C THR A 91 0.65 5.68 -10.45
N TYR A 92 -0.49 6.26 -10.80
CA TYR A 92 -1.76 5.89 -10.17
C TYR A 92 -2.21 4.45 -10.50
N ILE A 93 -1.97 3.97 -11.71
CA ILE A 93 -2.23 2.57 -12.09
C ILE A 93 -1.32 1.62 -11.31
N TRP A 94 -0.01 1.92 -11.27
CA TRP A 94 0.97 1.13 -10.51
C TRP A 94 0.68 1.09 -9.01
N PHE A 95 0.01 2.11 -8.46
CA PHE A 95 -0.46 2.10 -7.07
C PHE A 95 -1.47 0.97 -6.84
N GLY A 96 -2.44 0.83 -7.75
CA GLY A 96 -3.42 -0.25 -7.70
C GLY A 96 -2.78 -1.64 -7.79
N TRP A 97 -1.76 -1.80 -8.65
CA TRP A 97 -0.96 -3.03 -8.72
C TRP A 97 -0.23 -3.33 -7.42
N ALA A 98 0.48 -2.35 -6.86
CA ALA A 98 1.22 -2.50 -5.61
C ALA A 98 0.31 -2.93 -4.46
N LEU A 99 -0.85 -2.28 -4.33
CA LEU A 99 -1.83 -2.62 -3.29
C LEU A 99 -2.41 -4.02 -3.50
N SER A 100 -2.71 -4.40 -4.75
CA SER A 100 -3.26 -5.73 -5.07
C SER A 100 -2.24 -6.83 -4.76
N VAL A 101 -0.99 -6.69 -5.21
CA VAL A 101 0.08 -7.65 -4.95
C VAL A 101 0.38 -7.76 -3.45
N PHE A 102 0.38 -6.63 -2.73
CA PHE A 102 0.54 -6.64 -1.28
C PHE A 102 -0.57 -7.45 -0.59
N LEU A 103 -1.84 -7.21 -0.92
CA LEU A 103 -2.96 -7.94 -0.32
C LEU A 103 -2.93 -9.43 -0.68
N GLN A 104 -2.53 -9.77 -1.92
CA GLN A 104 -2.32 -11.16 -2.34
C GLN A 104 -1.20 -11.83 -1.53
N ALA A 105 -0.10 -11.12 -1.27
CA ALA A 105 0.99 -11.62 -0.44
C ALA A 105 0.53 -11.87 1.01
N ILE A 106 -0.22 -10.93 1.60
CA ILE A 106 -0.80 -11.11 2.94
C ILE A 106 -1.75 -12.31 2.98
N PHE A 107 -2.62 -12.46 1.98
CA PHE A 107 -3.53 -13.60 1.93
C PHE A 107 -2.79 -14.93 1.71
N GLY A 108 -1.76 -14.92 0.87
CA GLY A 108 -0.85 -16.04 0.69
C GLY A 108 -0.14 -16.43 2.00
N VAL A 109 0.19 -15.46 2.85
CA VAL A 109 0.74 -15.73 4.19
C VAL A 109 -0.28 -16.41 5.10
N VAL A 110 -1.54 -15.97 5.08
CA VAL A 110 -2.63 -16.61 5.84
C VAL A 110 -2.84 -18.06 5.40
N ILE A 111 -2.86 -18.32 4.10
CA ILE A 111 -2.98 -19.68 3.54
C ILE A 111 -1.74 -20.51 3.92
N GLY A 112 -0.53 -19.96 3.71
CA GLY A 112 0.74 -20.63 3.99
C GLY A 112 0.90 -21.03 5.46
N TYR A 113 0.42 -20.19 6.39
CA TYR A 113 0.42 -20.50 7.83
C TYR A 113 -0.29 -21.81 8.17
N HIS A 114 -1.38 -22.14 7.46
CA HIS A 114 -2.15 -23.37 7.73
C HIS A 114 -1.64 -24.59 6.96
N LEU A 115 -0.93 -24.39 5.85
CA LEU A 115 -0.51 -25.48 4.95
C LEU A 115 0.96 -25.88 5.13
N ILE A 116 1.79 -25.01 5.72
CA ILE A 116 3.24 -25.20 5.80
C ILE A 116 3.67 -25.13 7.27
N ASN A 117 4.28 -26.20 7.77
CA ASN A 117 4.81 -26.24 9.13
C ASN A 117 6.00 -25.27 9.27
N GLY A 118 6.01 -24.49 10.37
CA GLY A 118 7.08 -23.52 10.64
C GLY A 118 7.05 -22.29 9.73
N PHE A 119 5.90 -21.96 9.16
CA PHE A 119 5.76 -20.83 8.23
C PHE A 119 6.16 -19.49 8.87
N PRO A 120 7.12 -18.74 8.30
CA PRO A 120 7.68 -17.53 8.93
C PRO A 120 6.77 -16.30 8.71
N VAL A 121 5.59 -16.32 9.33
CA VAL A 121 4.53 -15.30 9.15
C VAL A 121 5.06 -13.88 9.35
N GLN A 122 5.71 -13.61 10.48
CA GLN A 122 6.14 -12.26 10.85
C GLN A 122 7.15 -11.70 9.84
N SER A 123 8.15 -12.49 9.46
CA SER A 123 9.17 -12.09 8.47
C SER A 123 8.55 -11.84 7.09
N LEU A 124 7.60 -12.67 6.67
CA LEU A 124 6.93 -12.50 5.36
C LEU A 124 6.00 -11.28 5.33
N ILE A 125 5.24 -11.02 6.40
CA ILE A 125 4.42 -9.81 6.53
C ILE A 125 5.31 -8.56 6.49
N LEU A 126 6.40 -8.54 7.28
CA LEU A 126 7.30 -7.40 7.33
C LEU A 126 8.04 -7.20 6.00
N THR A 127 8.36 -8.28 5.29
CA THR A 127 8.93 -8.23 3.93
C THR A 127 7.93 -7.67 2.93
N ALA A 128 6.67 -8.14 2.93
CA ALA A 128 5.62 -7.62 2.07
C ALA A 128 5.37 -6.13 2.32
N LEU A 129 5.35 -5.72 3.59
CA LEU A 129 5.24 -4.32 4.00
C LEU A 129 6.43 -3.50 3.50
N GLY A 130 7.66 -4.03 3.63
CA GLY A 130 8.87 -3.38 3.15
C GLY A 130 8.88 -3.15 1.65
N PHE A 131 8.49 -4.15 0.86
CA PHE A 131 8.33 -4.00 -0.59
C PHE A 131 7.27 -2.97 -0.97
N LEU A 132 6.12 -2.97 -0.29
CA LEU A 132 5.09 -1.95 -0.51
C LEU A 132 5.65 -0.55 -0.22
N TRP A 133 6.36 -0.36 0.89
CA TRP A 133 6.97 0.92 1.27
C TRP A 133 8.00 1.41 0.26
N MET A 134 8.89 0.52 -0.20
CA MET A 134 9.88 0.86 -1.23
C MET A 134 9.21 1.28 -2.54
N PHE A 135 8.19 0.53 -2.94
CA PHE A 135 7.47 0.81 -4.18
C PHE A 135 6.73 2.15 -4.10
N LEU A 136 5.98 2.39 -3.02
CA LEU A 136 5.26 3.65 -2.80
C LEU A 136 6.21 4.84 -2.62
N GLY A 137 7.34 4.65 -1.93
CA GLY A 137 8.38 5.66 -1.78
C GLY A 137 8.95 6.10 -3.15
N ASN A 138 9.24 5.14 -4.02
CA ASN A 138 9.68 5.42 -5.39
C ASN A 138 8.62 6.16 -6.25
N MET A 139 7.36 6.13 -5.85
CA MET A 139 6.26 6.77 -6.57
C MET A 139 6.02 8.21 -6.14
N PHE A 140 6.24 8.56 -4.86
CA PHE A 140 5.86 9.87 -4.33
C PHE A 140 6.43 11.06 -5.11
N GLY A 141 7.68 10.97 -5.59
CA GLY A 141 8.30 12.05 -6.38
C GLY A 141 7.56 12.38 -7.69
N ARG A 142 6.72 11.47 -8.20
CA ARG A 142 5.94 11.62 -9.43
C ARG A 142 4.51 12.12 -9.18
N VAL A 143 4.03 12.02 -7.94
CA VAL A 143 2.65 12.37 -7.57
C VAL A 143 2.45 13.89 -7.68
N ARG A 144 1.45 14.30 -8.45
CA ARG A 144 1.07 15.71 -8.57
C ARG A 144 0.01 16.08 -7.54
N PHE A 145 -0.10 17.37 -7.28
CA PHE A 145 -1.08 17.91 -6.34
C PHE A 145 -2.49 17.40 -6.64
N ASN A 146 -3.14 16.88 -5.61
CA ASN A 146 -4.49 16.36 -5.65
C ASN A 146 -5.03 16.27 -4.20
N TYR A 147 -6.34 16.04 -4.05
CA TYR A 147 -6.95 16.05 -2.72
C TYR A 147 -7.11 14.66 -2.09
N PHE A 148 -6.95 13.56 -2.83
CA PHE A 148 -7.26 12.21 -2.34
C PHE A 148 -6.07 11.26 -2.16
N PHE A 149 -4.96 11.50 -2.84
CA PHE A 149 -3.81 10.60 -2.97
C PHE A 149 -2.48 11.28 -2.59
N GLY A 150 -1.80 10.73 -1.58
CA GLY A 150 -0.51 11.23 -1.09
C GLY A 150 -0.58 11.77 0.34
N ILE A 151 0.42 12.58 0.73
CA ILE A 151 0.57 13.17 2.06
C ILE A 151 -0.17 14.51 2.11
N ARG A 152 -1.31 14.52 2.81
CA ARG A 152 -2.30 15.61 2.80
C ARG A 152 -2.36 16.32 4.15
N THR A 153 -1.29 17.02 4.49
CA THR A 153 -1.30 17.92 5.65
C THR A 153 -1.90 19.26 5.23
N PRO A 154 -2.41 20.09 6.17
CA PRO A 154 -2.89 21.43 5.86
C PRO A 154 -1.86 22.24 5.04
N TRP A 155 -0.57 22.02 5.31
CA TRP A 155 0.55 22.69 4.66
C TRP A 155 0.83 22.19 3.25
N THR A 156 0.72 20.88 2.98
CA THR A 156 0.87 20.37 1.61
C THR A 156 -0.32 20.73 0.73
N LEU A 157 -1.52 20.86 1.31
CA LEU A 157 -2.72 21.29 0.61
C LEU A 157 -2.74 22.80 0.33
N ALA A 158 -2.14 23.61 1.20
CA ALA A 158 -2.06 25.06 1.03
C ALA A 158 -1.07 25.50 -0.07
N ASP A 159 -0.07 24.67 -0.40
CA ASP A 159 1.00 25.08 -1.33
C ASP A 159 1.62 23.93 -2.15
N GLU A 160 1.62 24.05 -3.48
CA GLU A 160 2.17 23.04 -4.38
C GLU A 160 3.70 22.86 -4.29
N GLN A 161 4.45 23.88 -3.86
CA GLN A 161 5.89 23.72 -3.64
C GLN A 161 6.14 22.91 -2.36
N VAL A 162 5.37 23.16 -1.30
CA VAL A 162 5.40 22.35 -0.06
C VAL A 162 5.00 20.91 -0.36
N TRP A 163 3.96 20.69 -1.17
CA TRP A 163 3.59 19.37 -1.68
C TRP A 163 4.77 18.64 -2.32
N ARG A 164 5.40 19.26 -3.32
CA ARG A 164 6.51 18.65 -4.09
C ARG A 164 7.71 18.34 -3.22
N LYS A 165 8.13 19.27 -2.35
CA LYS A 165 9.27 19.07 -1.44
C LYS A 165 8.98 17.92 -0.46
N THR A 166 7.78 17.90 0.12
CA THR A 166 7.36 16.87 1.09
C THR A 166 7.34 15.49 0.45
N HIS A 167 6.73 15.33 -0.73
CA HIS A 167 6.67 14.05 -1.42
C HIS A 167 8.04 13.56 -1.89
N ARG A 168 8.95 14.46 -2.27
CA ARG A 168 10.34 14.10 -2.61
C ARG A 168 11.10 13.58 -1.38
N LEU A 169 10.92 14.20 -0.21
CA LEU A 169 11.50 13.69 1.03
C LEU A 169 10.86 12.35 1.42
N ALA A 170 9.53 12.29 1.44
CA ALA A 170 8.78 11.10 1.79
C ALA A 170 9.20 9.90 0.94
N GLY A 171 9.46 10.10 -0.35
CA GLY A 171 9.94 9.04 -1.23
C GLY A 171 11.23 8.38 -0.73
N LYS A 172 12.20 9.19 -0.26
CA LYS A 172 13.44 8.67 0.33
C LYS A 172 13.19 7.99 1.67
N VAL A 173 12.39 8.61 2.53
CA VAL A 173 12.08 8.08 3.87
C VAL A 173 11.39 6.72 3.75
N TRP A 174 10.40 6.60 2.87
CA TRP A 174 9.65 5.36 2.67
C TRP A 174 10.51 4.27 2.01
N LEU A 175 11.38 4.64 1.06
CA LEU A 175 12.34 3.70 0.46
C LEU A 175 13.28 3.12 1.52
N ILE A 176 13.90 3.98 2.33
CA ILE A 176 14.81 3.55 3.41
C ILE A 176 14.06 2.73 4.45
N SER A 177 12.86 3.16 4.85
CA SER A 177 12.07 2.42 5.85
C SER A 177 11.65 1.04 5.33
N GLY A 178 11.33 0.92 4.04
CA GLY A 178 11.04 -0.36 3.43
C GLY A 178 12.25 -1.29 3.35
N LEU A 179 13.44 -0.75 3.06
CA LEU A 179 14.69 -1.51 3.13
C LEU A 179 14.98 -2.00 4.55
N LEU A 180 14.78 -1.14 5.55
CA LEU A 180 14.95 -1.49 6.97
C LEU A 180 13.93 -2.55 7.41
N ALA A 181 12.69 -2.51 6.92
CA ALA A 181 11.69 -3.54 7.17
C ALA A 181 12.16 -4.90 6.61
N CYS A 182 12.59 -4.96 5.35
CA CYS A 182 13.07 -6.19 4.73
C CYS A 182 14.34 -6.72 5.42
N ALA A 183 15.31 -5.86 5.72
CA ALA A 183 16.53 -6.26 6.42
C ALA A 183 16.19 -6.76 7.84
N GLY A 184 15.36 -6.03 8.56
CA GLY A 184 14.92 -6.38 9.90
C GLY A 184 14.12 -7.69 9.97
N ALA A 185 13.36 -8.01 8.92
CA ALA A 185 12.57 -9.24 8.84
C ALA A 185 13.41 -10.52 8.87
N TRP A 186 14.66 -10.47 8.39
CA TRP A 186 15.50 -11.66 8.21
C TRP A 186 16.82 -11.61 9.00
N LEU A 187 17.29 -10.42 9.38
CA LEU A 187 18.57 -10.26 10.09
C LEU A 187 18.42 -10.11 11.60
N LEU A 188 17.23 -9.76 12.10
CA LEU A 188 16.99 -9.53 13.52
C LEU A 188 16.14 -10.66 14.13
N PRO A 189 16.25 -10.91 15.45
CA PRO A 189 15.39 -11.87 16.14
C PRO A 189 13.91 -11.52 15.99
N LEU A 190 13.05 -12.54 15.85
CA LEU A 190 11.60 -12.42 15.64
C LEU A 190 10.90 -11.46 16.63
N HIS A 191 11.30 -11.44 17.90
CA HIS A 191 10.69 -10.54 18.89
C HIS A 191 10.85 -9.04 18.57
N TRP A 192 11.79 -8.66 17.70
CA TRP A 192 11.95 -7.28 17.21
C TRP A 192 11.06 -6.93 16.03
N GLY A 193 10.50 -7.91 15.31
CA GLY A 193 9.81 -7.70 14.03
C GLY A 193 8.68 -6.68 14.09
N GLY A 194 7.84 -6.77 15.12
CA GLY A 194 6.79 -5.78 15.32
C GLY A 194 7.34 -4.36 15.59
N TYR A 195 8.42 -4.23 16.36
CA TYR A 195 9.02 -2.92 16.71
C TYR A 195 9.58 -2.24 15.48
N ILE A 196 10.16 -3.02 14.59
CA ILE A 196 10.61 -2.55 13.29
C ILE A 196 9.43 -2.10 12.45
N GLY A 197 8.35 -2.88 12.39
CA GLY A 197 7.13 -2.50 11.68
C GLY A 197 6.53 -1.19 12.18
N LEU A 198 6.40 -1.03 13.50
CA LEU A 198 5.91 0.19 14.13
C LEU A 198 6.82 1.38 13.85
N LEU A 199 8.14 1.21 13.98
CA LEU A 199 9.13 2.24 13.69
C LEU A 199 9.05 2.69 12.23
N VAL A 200 8.97 1.75 11.30
CA VAL A 200 8.85 1.99 9.85
C VAL A 200 7.63 2.83 9.54
N ILE A 201 6.47 2.48 10.12
CA ILE A 201 5.23 3.25 9.95
C ILE A 201 5.38 4.64 10.56
N ALA A 202 5.83 4.73 11.82
CA ALA A 202 5.96 5.98 12.54
C ALA A 202 6.89 6.97 11.82
N VAL A 203 8.08 6.53 11.42
CA VAL A 203 9.04 7.37 10.67
C VAL A 203 8.45 7.81 9.34
N SER A 204 7.80 6.90 8.62
CA SER A 204 7.19 7.17 7.31
C SER A 204 6.04 8.17 7.36
N VAL A 205 5.35 8.29 8.49
CA VAL A 205 4.24 9.23 8.70
C VAL A 205 4.73 10.54 9.30
N PHE A 206 5.43 10.49 10.43
CA PHE A 206 5.77 11.68 11.20
C PHE A 206 6.86 12.51 10.54
N VAL A 207 7.87 11.90 9.90
CA VAL A 207 8.96 12.68 9.28
C VAL A 207 8.45 13.55 8.14
N PRO A 208 7.69 13.04 7.15
CA PRO A 208 7.13 13.91 6.10
C PRO A 208 6.13 14.93 6.64
N MET A 209 5.33 14.57 7.65
CA MET A 209 4.38 15.48 8.29
C MET A 209 5.10 16.68 8.92
N ILE A 210 6.08 16.43 9.80
CA ILE A 210 6.88 17.47 10.45
C ILE A 210 7.61 18.30 9.38
N TYR A 211 8.20 17.65 8.38
CA TYR A 211 8.90 18.35 7.30
C TYR A 211 7.96 19.29 6.52
N SER A 212 6.72 18.87 6.24
CA SER A 212 5.76 19.71 5.55
C SER A 212 5.41 20.99 6.31
N TYR A 213 5.34 20.92 7.64
CA TYR A 213 5.19 22.10 8.51
C TYR A 213 6.40 23.03 8.42
N LEU A 214 7.60 22.48 8.57
CA LEU A 214 8.84 23.26 8.57
C LEU A 214 9.05 24.01 7.25
N VAL A 215 8.81 23.33 6.13
CA VAL A 215 8.91 23.95 4.81
C VAL A 215 7.88 25.07 4.64
N PHE A 216 6.65 24.88 5.10
CA PHE A 216 5.61 25.91 5.03
C PHE A 216 5.92 27.11 5.91
N GLN A 217 6.35 26.89 7.16
CA GLN A 217 6.77 27.97 8.07
C GLN A 217 7.93 28.79 7.49
N SER A 218 8.93 28.12 6.90
CA SER A 218 10.06 28.81 6.27
C SER A 218 9.66 29.69 5.08
N LYS A 219 8.49 29.45 4.49
CA LYS A 219 7.94 30.23 3.38
C LYS A 219 7.17 31.46 3.88
N ILE A 220 6.50 31.37 5.02
CA ILE A 220 5.67 32.46 5.58
C ILE A 220 6.53 33.48 6.32
N ARG A 221 7.61 33.05 6.99
CA ARG A 221 8.51 34.00 7.65
C ARG A 221 9.28 34.80 6.60
N PRO A 222 9.13 36.14 6.53
CA PRO A 222 10.00 36.97 5.71
C PRO A 222 11.44 36.79 6.20
N ARG A 223 12.37 36.65 5.25
CA ARG A 223 13.82 36.67 5.55
C ARG A 223 14.24 38.07 5.95
#